data_AF-A0A1I7TGQ4-F1
#
_entry.id   AF-A0A1I7TGQ4-F1
#
_cell.length_a   1.000
_cell.length_b   1.000
_cell.length_c   1.000
_cell.angle_alpha   90.00
_cell.angle_beta   90.00
_cell.angle_gamma   90.00
#
_symmetry.space_group_name_H-M   'P 1'
#
loop_
_entity.id
_entity.type
_entity.pdbx_description
1 polymer ?
#
loop_
_entity_poly.entity_id
_entity_poly.type
_entity_poly.pdbx_seq_one_letter_code
_entity_poly.pdbx_strand_id
1 'polypeptide(L)'
;MTDLLDNIVEKTENLKIEEPKFEKWNELPPEMKLECMKTLDFTTRWSLYNTSHTERALVDSQKVKTYKMILQNEHSHMRSHALLFTPRARDPQTGRYYSPKYSRFVLEHAVFESLEFSRITKDLSDFLPSDRVISVKNLKINCDHEEDALYLLERVNDQLDSLVINVGEESLEKILSIPQVANTLSVQLSGISSPQAASELAQIWIDENKDIGKEFKCFTRYSKNFEGFTTFAEKFSNSITSKTDRFIRIRTNNEEKHILLQLGTSTFGILDGTEEFLRMSVISSQQSEIDTSEEWVHIMAETTDNEASSDEDDFYDYYDDHDYGGYYDPYSDEEYYHGYFE
;
A
#
# COMPACT_ATOMS: atom_id res chain seq x y z
N MET A 1 -39.77 -24.59 -27.88
CA MET A 1 -38.61 -24.65 -26.97
C MET A 1 -38.35 -23.28 -26.35
N THR A 2 -38.58 -22.20 -27.10
CA THR A 2 -38.66 -20.80 -26.65
C THR A 2 -39.74 -20.55 -25.58
N ASP A 3 -40.98 -21.01 -25.79
CA ASP A 3 -42.10 -20.77 -24.86
C ASP A 3 -41.91 -21.39 -23.46
N LEU A 4 -41.03 -22.39 -23.37
CA LEU A 4 -40.71 -23.06 -22.11
C LEU A 4 -39.61 -22.31 -21.36
N LEU A 5 -38.68 -21.68 -22.08
CA LEU A 5 -37.66 -20.80 -21.51
C LEU A 5 -38.27 -19.48 -21.05
N ASP A 6 -39.17 -18.91 -21.83
CA ASP A 6 -39.87 -17.66 -21.47
C ASP A 6 -40.73 -17.85 -20.21
N ASN A 7 -41.43 -18.98 -20.09
CA ASN A 7 -42.18 -19.34 -18.87
C ASN A 7 -41.28 -19.58 -17.65
N ILE A 8 -40.07 -20.10 -17.84
CA ILE A 8 -39.13 -20.32 -16.74
C ILE A 8 -38.55 -18.99 -16.29
N VAL A 9 -38.14 -18.10 -17.21
CA VAL A 9 -37.63 -16.77 -16.90
C VAL A 9 -38.70 -15.94 -16.17
N GLU A 10 -39.93 -15.92 -16.67
CA GLU A 10 -41.05 -15.20 -16.04
C GLU A 10 -41.40 -15.74 -14.64
N LYS A 11 -41.35 -17.07 -14.44
CA LYS A 11 -41.51 -17.68 -13.10
C LYS A 11 -40.35 -17.37 -12.17
N THR A 12 -39.14 -17.21 -12.70
CA THR A 12 -37.94 -16.93 -11.90
C THR A 12 -37.88 -15.45 -11.48
N GLU A 13 -38.34 -14.52 -12.34
CA GLU A 13 -38.48 -13.09 -12.01
C GLU A 13 -39.60 -12.81 -10.99
N ASN A 14 -40.68 -13.61 -11.02
CA ASN A 14 -41.76 -13.53 -10.04
C ASN A 14 -41.44 -14.23 -8.71
N LEU A 15 -40.38 -15.06 -8.66
CA LEU A 15 -39.80 -15.61 -7.44
C LEU A 15 -38.77 -14.63 -6.85
N LYS A 16 -39.10 -13.33 -6.78
CA LYS A 16 -38.46 -12.43 -5.83
C LYS A 16 -38.77 -12.97 -4.43
N ILE A 17 -37.88 -13.83 -3.94
CA ILE A 17 -37.84 -14.24 -2.55
C ILE A 17 -37.72 -12.93 -1.78
N GLU A 18 -38.80 -12.52 -1.10
CA GLU A 18 -38.71 -11.40 -0.16
C GLU A 18 -37.57 -11.73 0.78
N GLU A 19 -36.54 -10.87 0.80
CA GLU A 19 -35.45 -11.04 1.74
C GLU A 19 -36.06 -11.12 3.15
N PRO A 20 -35.79 -12.19 3.91
CA PRO A 20 -36.41 -12.38 5.21
C PRO A 20 -36.08 -11.18 6.10
N LYS A 21 -37.08 -10.38 6.44
CA LYS A 21 -36.93 -9.27 7.38
C LYS A 21 -36.72 -9.83 8.78
N PHE A 22 -35.50 -9.71 9.28
CA PHE A 22 -35.17 -10.09 10.64
C PHE A 22 -35.46 -8.92 11.60
N GLU A 23 -36.57 -8.99 12.35
CA GLU A 23 -37.05 -7.88 13.19
C GLU A 23 -36.59 -7.96 14.66
N LYS A 24 -35.97 -9.06 15.08
CA LYS A 24 -35.68 -9.38 16.48
C LYS A 24 -34.23 -9.20 16.89
N TRP A 25 -33.47 -8.35 16.19
CA TRP A 25 -32.06 -8.09 16.50
C TRP A 25 -31.82 -7.74 17.97
N ASN A 26 -32.66 -6.89 18.56
CA ASN A 26 -32.50 -6.47 19.95
C ASN A 26 -32.79 -7.57 20.98
N GLU A 27 -33.48 -8.64 20.60
CA GLU A 27 -33.75 -9.80 21.47
C GLU A 27 -32.61 -10.84 21.42
N LEU A 28 -31.69 -10.74 20.45
CA LEU A 28 -30.58 -11.67 20.34
C LEU A 28 -29.57 -11.46 21.48
N PRO A 29 -29.08 -12.56 22.09
CA PRO A 29 -27.99 -12.47 23.05
C PRO A 29 -26.68 -12.03 22.36
N PRO A 30 -25.75 -11.39 23.09
CA PRO A 30 -24.50 -10.87 22.53
C PRO A 30 -23.71 -11.89 21.69
N GLU A 31 -23.68 -13.15 22.12
CA GLU A 31 -22.93 -14.22 21.47
C GLU A 31 -23.49 -14.52 20.06
N MET A 32 -24.82 -14.53 19.91
CA MET A 32 -25.46 -14.76 18.60
C MET A 32 -25.27 -13.57 17.66
N LYS A 33 -25.38 -12.34 18.18
CA LYS A 33 -25.07 -11.13 17.40
C LYS A 33 -23.65 -11.17 16.89
N LEU A 34 -22.71 -11.58 17.74
CA LEU A 34 -21.29 -11.65 17.42
C LEU A 34 -21.02 -12.68 16.30
N GLU A 35 -21.68 -13.84 16.33
CA GLU A 35 -21.62 -14.81 15.22
C GLU A 35 -22.21 -14.25 13.92
N CYS A 36 -23.35 -13.56 13.98
CA CYS A 36 -23.91 -12.90 12.79
C CYS A 36 -22.97 -11.81 12.25
N MET A 37 -22.36 -11.01 13.13
CA MET A 37 -21.44 -9.93 12.73
C MET A 37 -20.26 -10.46 11.94
N LYS A 38 -19.76 -11.68 12.22
CA LYS A 38 -18.63 -12.29 11.48
C LYS A 38 -18.87 -12.37 9.97
N THR A 39 -20.12 -12.47 9.52
CA THR A 39 -20.48 -12.57 8.10
C THR A 39 -20.79 -11.21 7.46
N LEU A 40 -20.79 -10.12 8.23
CA LEU A 40 -21.14 -8.79 7.74
C LEU A 40 -19.92 -8.07 7.15
N ASP A 41 -20.17 -7.26 6.13
CA ASP A 41 -19.19 -6.35 5.52
C ASP A 41 -18.92 -5.12 6.40
N PHE A 42 -17.90 -4.34 6.04
CA PHE A 42 -17.55 -3.13 6.79
C PHE A 42 -18.64 -2.07 6.77
N THR A 43 -19.41 -1.94 5.69
CA THR A 43 -20.51 -0.96 5.57
C THR A 43 -21.62 -1.26 6.57
N THR A 44 -22.02 -2.53 6.70
CA THR A 44 -23.06 -2.96 7.63
C THR A 44 -22.55 -2.88 9.06
N ARG A 45 -21.30 -3.29 9.32
CA ARG A 45 -20.66 -3.15 10.64
C ARG A 45 -20.54 -1.69 11.05
N TRP A 46 -20.18 -0.79 10.15
CA TRP A 46 -20.15 0.65 10.39
C TRP A 46 -21.53 1.19 10.73
N SER A 47 -22.57 0.74 10.04
CA SER A 47 -23.94 1.12 10.37
C SER A 47 -24.30 0.67 11.79
N LEU A 48 -24.03 -0.60 12.13
CA LEU A 48 -24.25 -1.16 13.48
C LEU A 48 -23.45 -0.42 14.56
N TYR A 49 -22.17 -0.13 14.31
CA TYR A 49 -21.27 0.60 15.21
C TYR A 49 -21.84 1.97 15.64
N ASN A 50 -22.65 2.57 14.78
CA ASN A 50 -23.28 3.87 15.00
C ASN A 50 -24.70 3.80 15.60
N THR A 51 -25.25 2.60 15.85
CA THR A 51 -26.63 2.47 16.38
C THR A 51 -26.72 2.55 17.91
N SER A 52 -25.81 1.91 18.65
CA SER A 52 -25.83 1.89 20.11
C SER A 52 -24.46 1.56 20.70
N HIS A 53 -24.28 1.85 22.00
CA HIS A 53 -23.07 1.49 22.73
C HIS A 53 -22.83 -0.03 22.78
N THR A 54 -23.89 -0.82 22.86
CA THR A 54 -23.79 -2.29 22.90
C THR A 54 -23.31 -2.84 21.56
N GLU A 55 -23.91 -2.40 20.45
CA GLU A 55 -23.48 -2.84 19.11
C GLU A 55 -22.06 -2.36 18.80
N ARG A 56 -21.71 -1.14 19.22
CA ARG A 56 -20.35 -0.62 19.13
C ARG A 56 -19.34 -1.52 19.82
N ALA A 57 -19.60 -1.89 21.09
CA ALA A 57 -18.71 -2.75 21.85
C ALA A 57 -18.54 -4.14 21.21
N LEU A 58 -19.61 -4.68 20.60
CA LEU A 58 -19.53 -5.96 19.86
C LEU A 58 -18.68 -5.82 18.61
N VAL A 59 -18.84 -4.76 17.83
CA VAL A 59 -18.00 -4.49 16.65
C VAL A 59 -16.54 -4.28 17.04
N ASP A 60 -16.27 -3.50 18.10
CA ASP A 60 -14.93 -3.26 18.64
C ASP A 60 -14.22 -4.55 19.08
N SER A 61 -14.99 -5.55 19.52
CA SER A 61 -14.43 -6.85 19.94
C SER A 61 -13.97 -7.74 18.79
N GLN A 62 -14.26 -7.34 17.54
CA GLN A 62 -13.98 -8.13 16.35
C GLN A 62 -13.01 -7.45 15.40
N LYS A 63 -12.18 -8.27 14.77
CA LYS A 63 -11.35 -7.90 13.63
C LYS A 63 -11.82 -8.63 12.38
N VAL A 64 -11.70 -7.99 11.22
CA VAL A 64 -12.13 -8.50 9.92
C VAL A 64 -10.94 -8.65 9.00
N LYS A 65 -10.73 -9.85 8.45
CA LYS A 65 -9.68 -10.05 7.46
C LYS A 65 -10.04 -9.35 6.16
N THR A 66 -9.09 -8.63 5.60
CA THR A 66 -9.22 -7.98 4.29
C THR A 66 -7.97 -8.24 3.46
N TYR A 67 -8.14 -8.32 2.14
CA TYR A 67 -7.07 -8.73 1.25
C TYR A 67 -6.17 -7.55 0.85
N LYS A 68 -6.74 -6.47 0.31
CA LYS A 68 -5.96 -5.32 -0.13
C LYS A 68 -6.72 -4.03 0.10
N MET A 69 -6.00 -2.98 0.50
CA MET A 69 -6.52 -1.62 0.54
C MET A 69 -5.44 -0.66 0.03
N ILE A 70 -5.84 0.26 -0.85
CA ILE A 70 -5.00 1.36 -1.30
C ILE A 70 -5.67 2.67 -0.89
N LEU A 71 -4.92 3.52 -0.21
CA LEU A 71 -5.29 4.86 0.21
C LEU A 71 -4.51 5.85 -0.65
N GLN A 72 -5.22 6.60 -1.50
CA GLN A 72 -4.62 7.59 -2.39
C GLN A 72 -5.31 8.95 -2.25
N ASN A 73 -4.55 10.04 -2.17
CA ASN A 73 -5.10 11.39 -2.23
C ASN A 73 -4.91 11.93 -3.65
N GLU A 74 -5.98 12.13 -4.41
CA GLU A 74 -5.92 12.94 -5.62
C GLU A 74 -6.70 14.23 -5.40
N HIS A 75 -6.23 15.32 -5.99
CA HIS A 75 -6.75 16.69 -5.86
C HIS A 75 -8.25 16.72 -5.51
N SER A 76 -8.53 17.10 -4.26
CA SER A 76 -9.83 17.22 -3.58
C SER A 76 -10.56 15.95 -3.06
N HIS A 77 -10.17 14.72 -3.40
CA HIS A 77 -10.82 13.50 -2.90
C HIS A 77 -9.84 12.34 -2.67
N MET A 78 -9.88 11.72 -1.48
CA MET A 78 -9.20 10.44 -1.29
C MET A 78 -9.98 9.37 -2.07
N ARG A 79 -9.31 8.72 -3.01
CA ARG A 79 -9.87 7.62 -3.79
C ARG A 79 -9.28 6.32 -3.24
N SER A 80 -10.13 5.47 -2.67
CA SER A 80 -9.74 4.09 -2.34
C SER A 80 -9.84 3.24 -3.60
N HIS A 81 -8.75 3.06 -4.33
CA HIS A 81 -8.70 2.21 -5.52
C HIS A 81 -8.00 0.88 -5.20
N ALA A 82 -8.72 -0.07 -4.61
CA ALA A 82 -8.62 -1.49 -4.93
C ALA A 82 -9.55 -2.27 -4.00
N LEU A 83 -10.64 -2.76 -4.58
CA LEU A 83 -11.57 -3.70 -3.98
C LEU A 83 -11.00 -5.12 -4.04
N LEU A 84 -11.25 -5.91 -2.99
CA LEU A 84 -11.92 -7.22 -3.19
C LEU A 84 -13.14 -7.44 -2.26
N PHE A 85 -13.41 -6.55 -1.30
CA PHE A 85 -14.71 -6.40 -0.63
C PHE A 85 -14.81 -4.93 -0.19
N THR A 86 -15.35 -4.00 -0.96
CA THR A 86 -16.77 -3.62 -0.95
C THR A 86 -17.05 -2.65 -2.11
N PRO A 87 -18.19 -2.77 -2.83
CA PRO A 87 -18.60 -1.83 -3.87
C PRO A 87 -18.54 -0.40 -3.33
N ARG A 88 -17.79 0.49 -4.01
CA ARG A 88 -17.71 1.95 -3.77
C ARG A 88 -18.46 2.39 -2.51
N ALA A 89 -17.85 2.18 -1.33
CA ALA A 89 -18.56 2.32 -0.07
C ALA A 89 -18.86 3.81 0.18
N ARG A 90 -20.04 4.23 -0.27
CA ARG A 90 -20.66 5.49 0.09
C ARG A 90 -20.90 5.44 1.60
N ASP A 91 -20.41 6.42 2.35
CA ASP A 91 -20.77 6.59 3.76
C ASP A 91 -22.30 6.54 3.86
N PRO A 92 -22.88 5.55 4.55
CA PRO A 92 -24.33 5.37 4.60
C PRO A 92 -25.05 6.57 5.22
N GLN A 93 -24.36 7.33 6.07
CA GLN A 93 -24.92 8.49 6.76
C GLN A 93 -24.81 9.76 5.90
N THR A 94 -23.64 10.02 5.32
CA THR A 94 -23.40 11.29 4.60
C THR A 94 -23.66 11.18 3.10
N GLY A 95 -23.79 9.97 2.57
CA GLY A 95 -23.92 9.75 1.15
C GLY A 95 -22.66 10.13 0.35
N ARG A 96 -21.52 10.37 1.01
CA ARG A 96 -20.26 10.72 0.34
C ARG A 96 -19.41 9.47 0.16
N TYR A 97 -18.68 9.39 -0.95
CA TYR A 97 -17.71 8.33 -1.19
C TYR A 97 -16.48 8.41 -0.26
N TYR A 98 -16.38 9.49 0.52
CA TYR A 98 -15.25 9.77 1.39
C TYR A 98 -15.73 10.26 2.75
N SER A 99 -15.37 9.52 3.81
CA SER A 99 -15.60 9.89 5.20
C SER A 99 -14.36 9.50 6.02
N PRO A 100 -13.56 10.45 6.54
CA PRO A 100 -12.38 10.16 7.36
C PRO A 100 -12.70 9.23 8.53
N LYS A 101 -13.91 9.37 9.10
CA LYS A 101 -14.41 8.50 10.17
C LYS A 101 -14.59 7.05 9.74
N TYR A 102 -15.09 6.81 8.52
CA TYR A 102 -15.23 5.46 7.98
C TYR A 102 -13.86 4.85 7.67
N SER A 103 -12.95 5.61 7.05
CA SER A 103 -11.57 5.14 6.81
C SER A 103 -10.88 4.76 8.11
N ARG A 104 -10.99 5.61 9.14
CA ARG A 104 -10.47 5.32 10.48
C ARG A 104 -11.08 4.04 11.03
N PHE A 105 -12.40 3.89 10.96
CA PHE A 105 -13.08 2.66 11.39
C PHE A 105 -12.55 1.41 10.69
N VAL A 106 -12.35 1.46 9.37
CA VAL A 106 -11.81 0.32 8.61
C VAL A 106 -10.39 0.00 9.08
N LEU A 107 -9.51 1.00 9.19
CA LEU A 107 -8.12 0.82 9.67
C LEU A 107 -8.07 0.25 11.10
N GLU A 108 -9.02 0.64 11.96
CA GLU A 108 -9.13 0.16 13.34
C GLU A 108 -9.63 -1.29 13.46
N HIS A 109 -10.42 -1.78 12.52
CA HIS A 109 -11.12 -3.08 12.66
C HIS A 109 -10.64 -4.12 11.64
N ALA A 110 -9.87 -3.73 10.64
CA ALA A 110 -9.35 -4.63 9.63
C ALA A 110 -8.03 -5.31 10.06
N VAL A 111 -7.79 -6.48 9.47
CA VAL A 111 -6.48 -7.14 9.40
C VAL A 111 -6.15 -7.29 7.91
N PHE A 112 -5.19 -6.51 7.44
CA PHE A 112 -4.82 -6.39 6.03
C PHE A 112 -3.77 -7.43 5.63
N GLU A 113 -4.03 -8.16 4.55
CA GLU A 113 -2.96 -8.88 3.85
C GLU A 113 -2.04 -7.86 3.15
N SER A 114 -2.59 -6.83 2.52
CA SER A 114 -1.83 -5.74 1.90
C SER A 114 -2.48 -4.36 2.15
N LEU A 115 -1.68 -3.38 2.54
CA LEU A 115 -2.08 -1.97 2.70
C LEU A 115 -1.09 -1.06 1.99
N GLU A 116 -1.60 -0.13 1.20
CA GLU A 116 -0.80 0.84 0.46
C GLU A 116 -1.28 2.25 0.76
N PHE A 117 -0.34 3.13 1.10
CA PHE A 117 -0.52 4.57 1.18
C PHE A 117 0.21 5.18 0.00
N SER A 118 -0.48 5.91 -0.87
CA SER A 118 0.07 6.47 -2.10
C SER A 118 -0.30 7.94 -2.23
N ARG A 119 0.67 8.82 -2.53
CA ARG A 119 0.46 10.26 -2.74
C ARG A 119 -0.31 10.93 -1.59
N ILE A 120 0.04 10.59 -0.35
CA ILE A 120 -0.64 11.17 0.80
C ILE A 120 -0.09 12.58 1.07
N THR A 121 -0.97 13.58 1.04
CA THR A 121 -0.64 15.00 1.18
C THR A 121 -1.52 15.74 2.20
N LYS A 122 -2.37 15.02 2.93
CA LYS A 122 -3.31 15.56 3.92
C LYS A 122 -2.92 15.12 5.32
N ASP A 123 -3.38 15.88 6.32
CA ASP A 123 -3.21 15.59 7.74
C ASP A 123 -3.65 14.15 8.07
N LEU A 124 -2.65 13.29 8.25
CA LEU A 124 -2.81 11.87 8.58
C LEU A 124 -3.65 11.66 9.84
N SER A 125 -3.65 12.64 10.74
CA SER A 125 -4.36 12.55 12.01
C SER A 125 -5.88 12.42 11.85
N ASP A 126 -6.46 12.95 10.76
CA ASP A 126 -7.91 12.92 10.52
C ASP A 126 -8.45 11.53 10.20
N PHE A 127 -7.61 10.62 9.70
CA PHE A 127 -8.05 9.31 9.23
C PHE A 127 -7.31 8.14 9.89
N LEU A 128 -6.12 8.36 10.43
CA LEU A 128 -5.47 7.31 11.21
C LEU A 128 -6.13 7.18 12.59
N PRO A 129 -6.15 5.97 13.15
CA PRO A 129 -6.49 5.77 14.55
C PRO A 129 -5.46 6.46 15.46
N SER A 130 -5.93 7.16 16.49
CA SER A 130 -5.08 7.85 17.46
C SER A 130 -4.38 6.92 18.45
N ASP A 131 -5.02 5.81 18.80
CA ASP A 131 -4.67 4.95 19.94
C ASP A 131 -4.69 3.45 19.60
N ARG A 132 -4.92 3.09 18.32
CA ARG A 132 -4.97 1.70 17.86
C ARG A 132 -3.91 1.42 16.81
N VAL A 133 -3.34 0.23 16.90
CA VAL A 133 -2.40 -0.31 15.93
C VAL A 133 -3.16 -0.89 14.74
N ILE A 134 -2.74 -0.51 13.54
CA ILE A 134 -3.22 -1.03 12.27
C ILE A 134 -2.56 -2.39 12.05
N SER A 135 -3.38 -3.42 11.81
CA SER A 135 -2.89 -4.80 11.63
C SER A 135 -2.71 -5.08 10.14
N VAL A 136 -1.48 -5.23 9.68
CA VAL A 136 -1.10 -5.43 8.27
C VAL A 136 0.08 -6.40 8.16
N LYS A 137 0.12 -7.19 7.08
CA LYS A 137 1.27 -8.03 6.72
C LYS A 137 2.20 -7.37 5.70
N ASN A 138 1.65 -6.87 4.59
CA ASN A 138 2.41 -6.25 3.51
C ASN A 138 2.07 -4.76 3.43
N LEU A 139 3.05 -3.89 3.64
CA LEU A 139 2.85 -2.45 3.72
C LEU A 139 3.64 -1.73 2.62
N LYS A 140 2.96 -0.88 1.84
CA LYS A 140 3.60 0.07 0.92
C LYS A 140 3.28 1.50 1.37
N ILE A 141 4.30 2.33 1.54
CA ILE A 141 4.18 3.73 1.92
C ILE A 141 4.91 4.57 0.89
N ASN A 142 4.15 5.33 0.13
CA ASN A 142 4.62 6.34 -0.80
C ASN A 142 3.95 7.68 -0.42
N CYS A 143 4.69 8.50 0.32
CA CYS A 143 4.26 9.82 0.79
C CYS A 143 5.23 10.87 0.28
N ASP A 144 4.72 12.09 0.08
CA ASP A 144 5.54 13.21 -0.42
C ASP A 144 6.49 13.75 0.65
N HIS A 145 6.15 13.53 1.93
CA HIS A 145 6.93 13.96 3.09
C HIS A 145 7.36 12.75 3.92
N GLU A 146 8.63 12.74 4.33
CA GLU A 146 9.17 11.63 5.12
C GLU A 146 8.53 11.53 6.52
N GLU A 147 8.21 12.67 7.15
CA GLU A 147 7.56 12.70 8.46
C GLU A 147 6.22 11.93 8.47
N ASP A 148 5.48 12.02 7.37
CA ASP A 148 4.23 11.28 7.16
C ASP A 148 4.48 9.77 7.04
N ALA A 149 5.53 9.38 6.31
CA ALA A 149 5.91 7.98 6.16
C ALA A 149 6.32 7.35 7.50
N LEU A 150 7.10 8.09 8.31
CA LEU A 150 7.49 7.68 9.65
C LEU A 150 6.29 7.60 10.60
N TYR A 151 5.41 8.60 10.56
CA TYR A 151 4.18 8.62 11.37
C TYR A 151 3.26 7.44 11.04
N LEU A 152 3.14 7.06 9.76
CA LEU A 152 2.39 5.86 9.34
C LEU A 152 3.03 4.57 9.87
N LEU A 153 4.35 4.48 9.79
CA LEU A 153 5.10 3.31 10.22
C LEU A 153 4.96 3.06 11.73
N GLU A 154 4.88 4.13 12.54
CA GLU A 154 4.62 4.02 13.98
C GLU A 154 3.19 3.56 14.32
N ARG A 155 2.26 3.56 13.35
CA ARG A 155 0.85 3.18 13.55
C ARG A 155 0.51 1.76 13.11
N VAL A 156 1.47 1.02 12.57
CA VAL A 156 1.29 -0.38 12.17
C VAL A 156 1.95 -1.34 13.16
N ASN A 157 1.56 -2.62 13.11
CA ASN A 157 2.23 -3.68 13.86
C ASN A 157 3.71 -3.81 13.48
N ASP A 158 4.52 -4.32 14.41
CA ASP A 158 5.96 -4.50 14.31
C ASP A 158 6.39 -5.76 13.54
N GLN A 159 5.46 -6.64 13.19
CA GLN A 159 5.69 -7.87 12.45
C GLN A 159 5.09 -7.79 11.04
N LEU A 160 5.85 -7.23 10.09
CA LEU A 160 5.48 -7.20 8.68
C LEU A 160 6.19 -8.32 7.90
N ASP A 161 5.48 -8.90 6.94
CA ASP A 161 6.04 -9.82 5.94
C ASP A 161 6.82 -9.00 4.90
N SER A 162 6.29 -7.86 4.47
CA SER A 162 6.99 -6.94 3.58
C SER A 162 6.71 -5.46 3.86
N LEU A 163 7.72 -4.64 3.63
CA LEU A 163 7.66 -3.18 3.70
C LEU A 163 8.30 -2.58 2.45
N VAL A 164 7.56 -1.73 1.75
CA VAL A 164 8.07 -0.85 0.69
C VAL A 164 7.89 0.59 1.16
N ILE A 165 8.96 1.36 1.28
CA ILE A 165 8.88 2.74 1.77
C ILE A 165 9.80 3.66 0.96
N ASN A 166 9.28 4.82 0.58
CA ASN A 166 10.05 5.88 -0.07
C ASN A 166 10.58 6.85 1.00
N VAL A 167 11.91 6.95 1.12
CA VAL A 167 12.61 7.69 2.18
C VAL A 167 13.93 8.24 1.66
N GLY A 168 14.33 9.39 2.18
CA GLY A 168 15.62 10.03 1.88
C GLY A 168 16.81 9.29 2.49
N GLU A 169 18.00 9.57 1.96
CA GLU A 169 19.27 8.99 2.44
C GLU A 169 19.63 9.49 3.83
N GLU A 170 19.32 10.76 4.13
CA GLU A 170 19.57 11.42 5.41
C GLU A 170 18.89 10.74 6.62
N SER A 171 17.88 9.92 6.35
CA SER A 171 17.07 9.27 7.39
C SER A 171 17.29 7.77 7.46
N LEU A 172 18.22 7.23 6.68
CA LEU A 172 18.55 5.81 6.65
C LEU A 172 18.82 5.25 8.06
N GLU A 173 19.72 5.87 8.84
CA GLU A 173 20.04 5.43 10.20
C GLU A 173 18.79 5.41 11.10
N LYS A 174 17.98 6.47 11.02
CA LYS A 174 16.73 6.58 11.78
C LYS A 174 15.77 5.47 11.40
N ILE A 175 15.56 5.22 10.11
CA ILE A 175 14.60 4.23 9.61
C ILE A 175 15.03 2.81 9.94
N LEU A 176 16.32 2.50 9.81
CA LEU A 176 16.85 1.19 10.15
C LEU A 176 16.73 0.88 11.65
N SER A 177 16.69 1.91 12.51
CA SER A 177 16.48 1.75 13.95
C SER A 177 15.02 1.48 14.35
N ILE A 178 14.06 1.66 13.43
CA ILE A 178 12.64 1.49 13.71
C ILE A 178 12.31 -0.01 13.82
N PRO A 179 11.68 -0.48 14.92
CA PRO A 179 11.38 -1.90 15.12
C PRO A 179 10.60 -2.54 13.97
N GLN A 180 9.63 -1.81 13.40
CA GLN A 180 8.85 -2.24 12.25
C GLN A 180 9.76 -2.58 11.07
N VAL A 181 10.76 -1.75 10.77
CA VAL A 181 11.71 -1.99 9.68
C VAL A 181 12.68 -3.12 10.03
N ALA A 182 13.29 -3.06 11.22
CA ALA A 182 14.30 -4.01 11.67
C ALA A 182 13.77 -5.45 11.82
N ASN A 183 12.48 -5.61 12.11
CA ASN A 183 11.81 -6.89 12.30
C ASN A 183 11.07 -7.38 11.06
N THR A 184 10.90 -6.55 10.03
CA THR A 184 10.26 -6.96 8.77
C THR A 184 11.08 -8.06 8.08
N LEU A 185 10.41 -9.02 7.44
CA LEU A 185 11.09 -10.09 6.69
C LEU A 185 11.75 -9.55 5.41
N SER A 186 11.02 -8.78 4.60
CA SER A 186 11.52 -8.17 3.36
C SER A 186 11.31 -6.64 3.36
N VAL A 187 12.38 -5.86 3.30
CA VAL A 187 12.32 -4.38 3.23
C VAL A 187 12.81 -3.89 1.87
N GLN A 188 12.06 -3.01 1.23
CA GLN A 188 12.43 -2.30 0.01
C GLN A 188 12.45 -0.79 0.25
N LEU A 189 13.58 -0.15 -0.04
CA LEU A 189 13.72 1.31 0.03
C LEU A 189 13.82 1.88 -1.39
N SER A 190 12.82 2.68 -1.78
CA SER A 190 12.69 3.21 -3.16
C SER A 190 13.32 4.60 -3.37
N GLY A 191 13.63 5.33 -2.29
CA GLY A 191 14.21 6.68 -2.34
C GLY A 191 15.73 6.75 -2.11
N ILE A 192 16.35 5.62 -1.75
CA ILE A 192 17.76 5.59 -1.36
C ILE A 192 18.61 5.12 -2.53
N SER A 193 19.32 6.06 -3.16
CA SER A 193 20.35 5.76 -4.15
C SER A 193 21.68 5.32 -3.54
N SER A 194 21.78 5.25 -2.21
CA SER A 194 23.06 5.13 -1.52
C SER A 194 23.68 3.73 -1.58
N PRO A 195 24.93 3.63 -2.06
CA PRO A 195 25.85 2.52 -1.81
C PRO A 195 25.90 1.99 -0.37
N GLN A 196 25.58 2.83 0.60
CA GLN A 196 25.88 2.62 2.01
C GLN A 196 24.78 1.84 2.75
N ALA A 197 23.53 1.91 2.29
CA ALA A 197 22.38 1.25 2.93
C ALA A 197 22.58 -0.26 3.10
N ALA A 198 23.00 -0.95 2.04
CA ALA A 198 23.31 -2.38 2.11
C ALA A 198 24.45 -2.66 3.10
N SER A 199 25.45 -1.78 3.14
CA SER A 199 26.64 -1.95 3.99
C SER A 199 26.36 -1.69 5.48
N GLU A 200 25.48 -0.76 5.80
CA GLU A 200 25.03 -0.48 7.17
C GLU A 200 24.09 -1.57 7.66
N LEU A 201 23.11 -1.94 6.84
CA LEU A 201 22.16 -2.98 7.19
C LEU A 201 22.83 -4.35 7.36
N ALA A 202 23.82 -4.68 6.52
CA ALA A 202 24.60 -5.90 6.70
C ALA A 202 25.31 -5.94 8.05
N GLN A 203 25.84 -4.81 8.51
CA GLN A 203 26.52 -4.73 9.81
C GLN A 203 25.51 -4.98 10.94
N ILE A 204 24.34 -4.33 10.90
CA ILE A 204 23.25 -4.57 11.86
C ILE A 204 22.85 -6.05 11.87
N TRP A 205 22.69 -6.67 10.71
CA TRP A 205 22.31 -8.08 10.63
C TRP A 205 23.37 -9.04 11.18
N ILE A 206 24.65 -8.72 11.02
CA ILE A 206 25.78 -9.45 11.61
C ILE A 206 25.78 -9.31 13.13
N ASP A 207 25.61 -8.09 13.63
CA ASP A 207 25.69 -7.79 15.06
C ASP A 207 24.48 -8.35 15.83
N GLU A 208 23.29 -8.31 15.23
CA GLU A 208 22.05 -8.82 15.82
C GLU A 208 21.78 -10.30 15.50
N ASN A 209 22.65 -10.98 14.75
CA ASN A 209 22.49 -12.38 14.33
C ASN A 209 21.10 -12.67 13.74
N LYS A 210 20.66 -11.83 12.79
CA LYS A 210 19.32 -11.92 12.19
C LYS A 210 19.05 -13.28 11.53
N ASP A 211 17.77 -13.62 11.43
CA ASP A 211 17.33 -14.93 10.95
C ASP A 211 17.56 -15.13 9.45
N ILE A 212 17.73 -16.39 9.06
CA ILE A 212 17.79 -16.78 7.64
C ILE A 212 16.46 -16.42 6.98
N GLY A 213 16.53 -15.90 5.76
CA GLY A 213 15.37 -15.45 4.98
C GLY A 213 15.08 -13.95 5.10
N LYS A 214 15.76 -13.22 5.98
CA LYS A 214 15.73 -11.75 5.96
C LYS A 214 16.21 -11.22 4.62
N GLU A 215 15.50 -10.23 4.10
CA GLU A 215 15.72 -9.67 2.77
C GLU A 215 15.63 -8.15 2.77
N PHE A 216 16.53 -7.54 2.01
CA PHE A 216 16.61 -6.11 1.77
C PHE A 216 16.75 -5.88 0.27
N LYS A 217 16.05 -4.86 -0.23
CA LYS A 217 16.04 -4.47 -1.63
C LYS A 217 16.15 -2.96 -1.74
N CYS A 218 16.90 -2.48 -2.72
CA CYS A 218 16.88 -1.07 -3.07
C CYS A 218 17.18 -0.85 -4.55
N PHE A 219 16.64 0.24 -5.06
CA PHE A 219 16.99 0.78 -6.37
C PHE A 219 18.20 1.69 -6.23
N THR A 220 19.24 1.50 -7.04
CA THR A 220 20.40 2.39 -7.04
C THR A 220 20.33 3.29 -8.26
N ARG A 221 19.99 4.56 -8.03
CA ARG A 221 19.85 5.55 -9.10
C ARG A 221 21.22 5.80 -9.74
N TYR A 222 21.34 5.45 -11.00
CA TYR A 222 22.31 6.01 -11.94
C TYR A 222 23.74 6.18 -11.39
N SER A 223 24.33 5.11 -10.85
CA SER A 223 25.77 5.11 -10.56
C SER A 223 26.50 4.71 -11.84
N LYS A 224 27.29 5.61 -12.43
CA LYS A 224 28.14 5.24 -13.58
C LYS A 224 29.23 4.20 -13.21
N ASN A 225 29.29 3.73 -11.95
CA ASN A 225 30.48 3.12 -11.36
C ASN A 225 30.23 1.96 -10.37
N PHE A 226 29.04 1.37 -10.26
CA PHE A 226 28.76 0.27 -9.31
C PHE A 226 29.20 0.56 -7.86
N GLU A 227 29.12 1.82 -7.41
CA GLU A 227 29.76 2.24 -6.16
C GLU A 227 29.22 1.49 -4.93
N GLY A 228 27.93 1.13 -4.92
CA GLY A 228 27.31 0.29 -3.88
C GLY A 228 27.95 -1.07 -3.72
N PHE A 229 28.05 -1.78 -4.83
CA PHE A 229 28.58 -3.13 -4.85
C PHE A 229 30.09 -3.15 -4.53
N THR A 230 30.83 -2.15 -5.01
CA THR A 230 32.27 -2.00 -4.74
C THR A 230 32.54 -1.61 -3.29
N THR A 231 31.83 -0.60 -2.77
CA THR A 231 31.96 -0.14 -1.37
C THR A 231 31.65 -1.28 -0.39
N PHE A 232 30.62 -2.08 -0.68
CA PHE A 232 30.30 -3.26 0.12
C PHE A 232 31.46 -4.27 0.15
N ALA A 233 32.05 -4.58 -1.01
CA ALA A 233 33.18 -5.50 -1.09
C ALA A 233 34.41 -4.99 -0.33
N GLU A 234 34.67 -3.69 -0.37
CA GLU A 234 35.79 -3.07 0.35
C GLU A 234 35.60 -3.15 1.86
N LYS A 235 34.41 -2.74 2.34
CA LYS A 235 34.05 -2.75 3.77
C LYS A 235 34.15 -4.14 4.38
N PHE A 236 33.69 -5.17 3.68
CA PHE A 236 33.65 -6.55 4.17
C PHE A 236 34.74 -7.45 3.59
N SER A 237 35.82 -6.89 3.06
CA SER A 237 36.91 -7.62 2.39
C SER A 237 37.43 -8.84 3.18
N ASN A 238 37.57 -8.72 4.50
CA ASN A 238 38.03 -9.80 5.40
C ASN A 238 37.00 -10.91 5.66
N SER A 239 35.76 -10.71 5.21
CA SER A 239 34.62 -11.61 5.42
C SER A 239 34.11 -12.21 4.13
N ILE A 240 34.64 -11.82 2.97
CA ILE A 240 34.22 -12.38 1.67
C ILE A 240 34.60 -13.86 1.58
N THR A 241 33.60 -14.68 1.28
CA THR A 241 33.72 -16.12 0.99
C THR A 241 33.67 -16.42 -0.49
N SER A 242 32.94 -15.60 -1.26
CA SER A 242 32.83 -15.69 -2.72
C SER A 242 32.40 -14.33 -3.29
N LYS A 243 32.87 -14.01 -4.49
CA LYS A 243 32.57 -12.76 -5.18
C LYS A 243 32.60 -12.98 -6.68
N THR A 244 31.61 -12.44 -7.38
CA THR A 244 31.59 -12.25 -8.83
C THR A 244 31.32 -10.77 -9.14
N ASP A 245 31.08 -10.47 -10.40
CA ASP A 245 30.51 -9.20 -10.86
C ASP A 245 29.04 -9.01 -10.48
N ARG A 246 28.31 -10.09 -10.19
CA ARG A 246 26.86 -10.06 -9.91
C ARG A 246 26.48 -10.40 -8.47
N PHE A 247 27.37 -10.98 -7.66
CA PHE A 247 27.11 -11.16 -6.24
C PHE A 247 28.38 -11.10 -5.36
N ILE A 248 28.18 -10.77 -4.08
CA ILE A 248 29.18 -10.85 -3.02
C ILE A 248 28.57 -11.66 -1.87
N ARG A 249 29.29 -12.68 -1.42
CA ARG A 249 28.89 -13.50 -0.27
C ARG A 249 29.88 -13.32 0.87
N ILE A 250 29.39 -12.90 2.04
CA ILE A 250 30.22 -12.68 3.23
C ILE A 250 29.81 -13.62 4.38
N ARG A 251 30.78 -14.03 5.19
CA ARG A 251 30.54 -14.72 6.46
C ARG A 251 30.00 -13.75 7.51
N THR A 252 29.16 -14.25 8.40
CA THR A 252 28.74 -13.50 9.60
C THR A 252 29.52 -13.99 10.83
N ASN A 253 29.19 -13.46 12.02
CA ASN A 253 29.70 -13.98 13.29
C ASN A 253 29.13 -15.38 13.62
N ASN A 254 28.07 -15.80 12.93
CA ASN A 254 27.48 -17.12 13.04
C ASN A 254 27.92 -17.97 11.83
N GLU A 255 28.63 -19.07 12.07
CA GLU A 255 29.18 -19.93 11.03
C GLU A 255 28.10 -20.62 10.16
N GLU A 256 26.86 -20.69 10.64
CA GLU A 256 25.72 -21.26 9.90
C GLU A 256 25.04 -20.24 8.98
N LYS A 257 25.40 -18.95 9.09
CA LYS A 257 24.74 -17.84 8.37
C LYS A 257 25.72 -17.01 7.57
N HIS A 258 25.43 -16.80 6.31
CA HIS A 258 26.12 -15.86 5.44
C HIS A 258 25.17 -14.73 5.02
N ILE A 259 25.73 -13.60 4.58
CA ILE A 259 24.98 -12.57 3.87
C ILE A 259 25.36 -12.66 2.39
N LEU A 260 24.34 -12.62 1.53
CA LEU A 260 24.49 -12.59 0.08
C LEU A 260 23.96 -11.25 -0.43
N LEU A 261 24.81 -10.46 -1.08
CA LEU A 261 24.44 -9.28 -1.84
C LEU A 261 24.45 -9.62 -3.33
N GLN A 262 23.38 -9.31 -4.04
CA GLN A 262 23.21 -9.54 -5.47
C GLN A 262 22.97 -8.21 -6.18
N LEU A 263 23.53 -8.09 -7.38
CA LEU A 263 23.38 -6.96 -8.27
C LEU A 263 22.54 -7.40 -9.47
N GLY A 264 21.39 -6.76 -9.63
CA GLY A 264 20.51 -6.88 -10.78
C GLY A 264 20.59 -5.64 -11.64
N THR A 265 20.38 -5.79 -12.94
CA THR A 265 20.34 -4.66 -13.88
C THR A 265 19.14 -4.78 -14.79
N SER A 266 18.42 -3.69 -15.01
CA SER A 266 17.27 -3.64 -15.90
C SER A 266 17.47 -2.57 -16.96
N THR A 267 17.00 -2.82 -18.18
CA THR A 267 16.84 -1.77 -19.21
C THR A 267 15.36 -1.38 -19.37
N PHE A 268 14.48 -1.86 -18.48
CA PHE A 268 13.04 -1.70 -18.61
C PHE A 268 12.49 -0.41 -17.96
N GLY A 269 13.24 0.25 -17.09
CA GLY A 269 12.72 1.40 -16.35
C GLY A 269 12.70 2.73 -17.12
N ILE A 270 12.16 3.74 -16.45
CA ILE A 270 11.75 5.04 -17.01
C ILE A 270 12.93 5.98 -17.29
N LEU A 271 14.10 5.73 -16.69
CA LEU A 271 15.28 6.56 -16.87
C LEU A 271 16.05 6.12 -18.13
N ASP A 272 16.48 7.05 -18.98
CA ASP A 272 17.30 6.79 -20.17
C ASP A 272 18.57 6.00 -19.80
N GLY A 273 18.62 4.67 -19.73
CA GLY A 273 19.82 3.88 -19.40
C GLY A 273 19.59 2.53 -18.74
N THR A 274 20.66 1.93 -18.21
CA THR A 274 20.58 0.69 -17.42
C THR A 274 20.39 1.03 -15.95
N GLU A 275 19.28 0.60 -15.38
CA GLU A 275 18.97 0.69 -13.96
C GLU A 275 19.64 -0.43 -13.18
N GLU A 276 20.03 -0.13 -11.95
CA GLU A 276 20.72 -1.06 -11.06
C GLU A 276 19.88 -1.30 -9.80
N PHE A 277 19.85 -2.55 -9.38
CA PHE A 277 19.09 -3.00 -8.23
C PHE A 277 19.98 -3.83 -7.33
N LEU A 278 19.84 -3.64 -6.02
CA LEU A 278 20.51 -4.47 -5.03
C LEU A 278 19.47 -5.32 -4.30
N ARG A 279 19.83 -6.58 -4.08
CA ARG A 279 19.11 -7.51 -3.21
C ARG A 279 20.10 -8.10 -2.23
N MET A 280 19.84 -7.98 -0.95
CA MET A 280 20.66 -8.53 0.11
C MET A 280 19.82 -9.48 0.97
N SER A 281 20.36 -10.65 1.27
CA SER A 281 19.65 -11.66 2.07
C SER A 281 20.55 -12.35 3.07
N VAL A 282 19.97 -12.74 4.22
CA VAL A 282 20.61 -13.67 5.15
C VAL A 282 20.31 -15.10 4.71
N ILE A 283 21.35 -15.86 4.39
CA ILE A 283 21.25 -17.22 3.83
C ILE A 283 21.98 -18.22 4.72
N SER A 284 21.68 -19.51 4.54
CA SER A 284 22.48 -20.57 5.16
C SER A 284 23.90 -20.59 4.59
N SER A 285 24.91 -20.87 5.42
CA SER A 285 26.29 -21.09 4.96
C SER A 285 26.41 -22.31 4.02
N GLN A 286 25.47 -23.26 4.10
CA GLN A 286 25.40 -24.44 3.24
C GLN A 286 24.63 -24.21 1.93
N GLN A 287 23.99 -23.07 1.76
CA GLN A 287 23.25 -22.78 0.52
C GLN A 287 24.23 -22.64 -0.65
N SER A 288 24.09 -23.53 -1.63
CA SER A 288 24.88 -23.54 -2.87
C SER A 288 24.17 -22.85 -4.03
N GLU A 289 22.84 -22.88 -4.04
CA GLU A 289 22.02 -22.25 -5.07
C GLU A 289 21.91 -20.75 -4.82
N ILE A 290 22.36 -19.98 -5.81
CA ILE A 290 22.20 -18.54 -5.88
C ILE A 290 21.19 -18.28 -6.98
N ASP A 291 20.15 -17.51 -6.66
CA ASP A 291 19.14 -17.11 -7.63
C ASP A 291 19.74 -16.19 -8.69
N THR A 292 19.89 -16.69 -9.92
CA THR A 292 20.40 -15.94 -11.08
C THR A 292 19.30 -15.67 -12.11
N SER A 293 18.02 -15.86 -11.76
CA SER A 293 16.89 -15.74 -12.69
C SER A 293 16.62 -14.31 -13.17
N GLU A 294 17.11 -13.31 -12.42
CA GLU A 294 16.79 -11.89 -12.58
C GLU A 294 15.28 -11.57 -12.49
N GLU A 295 14.41 -12.53 -12.18
CA GLU A 295 12.96 -12.34 -12.03
C GLU A 295 12.63 -11.29 -10.96
N TRP A 296 13.40 -11.28 -9.88
CA TRP A 296 13.28 -10.26 -8.82
C TRP A 296 13.58 -8.84 -9.31
N VAL A 297 14.40 -8.68 -10.34
CA VAL A 297 14.73 -7.37 -10.95
C VAL A 297 13.51 -6.85 -11.71
N HIS A 298 12.82 -7.71 -12.46
CA HIS A 298 11.60 -7.35 -13.17
C HIS A 298 10.49 -6.90 -12.21
N ILE A 299 10.27 -7.63 -11.12
CA ILE A 299 9.28 -7.27 -10.09
C ILE A 299 9.62 -5.91 -9.46
N MET A 300 10.90 -5.64 -9.24
CA MET A 300 11.36 -4.36 -8.71
C MET A 300 11.19 -3.20 -9.71
N ALA A 301 11.51 -3.41 -10.98
CA ALA A 301 11.35 -2.41 -12.02
C ALA A 301 9.85 -2.04 -12.24
N GLU A 302 8.97 -3.04 -12.29
CA GLU A 302 7.52 -2.80 -12.43
C GLU A 302 6.91 -2.04 -11.22
N THR A 303 7.48 -2.22 -10.03
CA THR A 303 7.03 -1.50 -8.83
C THR A 303 7.49 -0.05 -8.78
N THR A 304 8.60 0.29 -9.46
CA THR A 304 9.04 1.67 -9.68
C THR A 304 8.31 2.34 -10.85
N ASP A 305 7.90 1.60 -11.88
CA ASP A 305 7.23 2.16 -13.08
C ASP A 305 5.85 2.77 -12.80
N ASN A 306 5.12 2.23 -11.82
CA ASN A 306 3.84 2.81 -11.38
C ASN A 306 3.98 4.16 -10.66
N GLU A 307 5.21 4.60 -10.34
CA GLU A 307 5.46 5.84 -9.60
C GLU A 307 5.80 7.03 -10.51
N ALA A 308 6.17 6.80 -11.77
CA ALA A 308 6.56 7.87 -12.70
C ALA A 308 5.73 7.98 -14.00
N SER A 309 4.76 7.10 -14.28
CA SER A 309 3.96 7.16 -15.52
C SER A 309 2.60 7.89 -15.43
N SER A 310 2.32 8.67 -14.36
CA SER A 310 1.04 9.42 -14.30
C SER A 310 1.12 10.87 -14.78
N ASP A 311 2.27 11.32 -15.24
CA ASP A 311 2.40 12.67 -15.75
C ASP A 311 2.42 12.61 -17.27
N GLU A 312 1.26 12.96 -17.82
CA GLU A 312 1.05 13.51 -19.15
C GLU A 312 1.51 12.64 -20.33
N ASP A 313 0.59 11.88 -20.95
CA ASP A 313 0.51 11.73 -22.43
C ASP A 313 -0.49 10.63 -22.86
N ASP A 314 -1.77 10.71 -22.46
CA ASP A 314 -2.82 9.90 -23.12
C ASP A 314 -4.23 10.50 -22.96
N PHE A 315 -4.36 11.82 -23.16
CA PHE A 315 -5.66 12.46 -23.34
C PHE A 315 -5.69 13.33 -24.59
N TYR A 316 -5.37 12.73 -25.73
CA TYR A 316 -5.82 13.25 -27.02
C TYR A 316 -6.73 12.22 -27.72
N ASP A 317 -7.83 12.77 -28.22
CA ASP A 317 -8.75 12.21 -29.21
C ASP A 317 -9.72 11.12 -28.78
N TYR A 318 -10.81 11.52 -28.10
CA TYR A 318 -12.14 11.06 -28.51
C TYR A 318 -13.27 11.93 -27.97
N TYR A 319 -13.55 13.07 -28.61
CA TYR A 319 -14.92 13.63 -28.68
C TYR A 319 -15.09 14.32 -30.03
N ASP A 320 -15.40 13.51 -31.03
CA ASP A 320 -16.13 13.97 -32.21
C ASP A 320 -17.61 13.59 -32.02
N ASP A 321 -18.46 14.60 -32.23
CA ASP A 321 -19.91 14.59 -32.40
C ASP A 321 -20.81 13.85 -31.38
N HIS A 322 -21.55 14.62 -30.57
CA HIS A 322 -23.01 14.75 -30.71
C HIS A 322 -23.62 15.70 -29.65
N ASP A 323 -23.98 16.89 -30.13
CA ASP A 323 -25.30 17.56 -30.04
C ASP A 323 -26.10 17.68 -28.70
N TYR A 324 -26.72 18.86 -28.59
CA TYR A 324 -27.78 19.33 -27.67
C TYR A 324 -27.47 19.82 -26.24
N GLY A 325 -27.75 21.11 -26.03
CA GLY A 325 -28.34 21.62 -24.78
C GLY A 325 -27.89 23.02 -24.36
N GLY A 326 -28.68 24.05 -24.67
CA GLY A 326 -28.34 25.45 -24.48
C GLY A 326 -28.07 25.87 -23.03
N TYR A 327 -27.02 26.68 -22.87
CA TYR A 327 -26.72 27.40 -21.63
C TYR A 327 -27.69 28.57 -21.45
N TYR A 328 -28.40 28.57 -20.33
CA TYR A 328 -29.04 29.74 -19.76
C TYR A 328 -27.96 30.48 -18.95
N ASP A 329 -27.62 31.69 -19.36
CA ASP A 329 -26.68 32.59 -18.67
C ASP A 329 -27.49 33.51 -17.72
N PRO A 330 -27.33 33.40 -16.38
CA PRO A 330 -28.05 34.25 -15.44
C PRO A 330 -27.35 35.57 -15.09
N TYR A 331 -26.35 36.04 -15.86
CA TYR A 331 -25.63 37.29 -15.53
C TYR A 331 -25.39 38.25 -16.70
N SER A 332 -26.33 38.36 -17.65
CA SER A 332 -26.34 39.47 -18.61
C SER A 332 -27.47 40.47 -18.34
N ASP A 333 -27.26 41.36 -17.36
CA ASP A 333 -27.98 42.63 -17.28
C ASP A 333 -26.95 43.76 -17.20
N GLU A 334 -26.47 44.20 -18.36
CA GLU A 334 -25.97 45.56 -18.56
C GLU A 334 -27.01 46.31 -19.40
N GLU A 335 -27.91 47.06 -18.74
CA GLU A 335 -28.64 48.14 -19.40
C GLU A 335 -27.94 49.48 -19.13
N TYR A 336 -27.38 50.00 -20.22
CA TYR A 336 -27.02 51.39 -20.47
C TYR A 336 -28.13 52.38 -20.04
N TYR A 337 -27.77 53.42 -19.30
CA TYR A 337 -28.39 54.74 -19.49
C TYR A 337 -27.34 55.85 -19.48
N HIS A 338 -27.10 56.39 -20.68
CA HIS A 338 -26.43 57.66 -20.93
C HIS A 338 -27.36 58.83 -20.61
N GLY A 339 -26.83 59.93 -20.05
CA GLY A 339 -27.18 61.26 -20.54
C GLY A 339 -27.34 62.42 -19.55
N TYR A 340 -26.24 63.15 -19.34
CA TYR A 340 -26.06 64.63 -19.25
C TYR A 340 -26.96 65.54 -18.38
N PHE A 341 -26.27 66.36 -17.55
CA PHE A 341 -26.43 67.80 -17.24
C PHE A 341 -27.83 68.43 -17.48
N GLU A 342 -28.50 69.05 -16.51
CA GLU A 342 -28.13 70.23 -15.70
C GLU A 342 -28.80 70.21 -14.31
#